data_AF-A0A4U3A8D2-F1
#
_entry.id   AF-A0A4U3A8D2-F1
#
_cell.length_a   1.000
_cell.length_b   1.000
_cell.length_c   1.000
_cell.angle_alpha   90.00
_cell.angle_beta   90.00
_cell.angle_gamma   90.00
#
_symmetry.space_group_name_H-M   'P 1'
#
loop_
_entity.id
_entity.type
_entity.pdbx_description
1 polymer ?
#
loop_
_entity_poly.entity_id
_entity_poly.type
_entity_poly.pdbx_seq_one_letter_code
_entity_poly.pdbx_strand_id
1 'polypeptide(L)'
;EANTLLSGLGFESVGLAAAHAIHNGFTVLHDKTHDLMHGEKVAFGTLVQMALESWTTEELYNYIDFCIKLGLPTTLEDLNLGDASKEELMKVAEAACQDGETIHNMPFEISPEMVFDAIIAADAYATEYKFKKLK
;
A
#
# COMPACT_ATOMS: atom_id res chain seq x y z
N GLU A 1 1.12 23.03 5.23
CA GLU A 1 -0.34 22.96 4.98
C GLU A 1 -0.78 21.63 4.39
N ALA A 2 -0.11 21.11 3.34
CA ALA A 2 -0.48 19.83 2.71
C ALA A 2 -0.66 18.66 3.69
N ASN A 3 0.32 18.38 4.55
CA ASN A 3 0.29 17.22 5.45
C ASN A 3 -0.71 17.30 6.61
N THR A 4 -1.22 18.50 6.92
CA THR A 4 -2.05 18.70 8.13
C THR A 4 -3.42 19.23 7.77
N LEU A 5 -3.49 20.35 7.05
CA LEU A 5 -4.74 21.01 6.71
C LEU A 5 -5.42 20.33 5.52
N LEU A 6 -4.70 20.16 4.41
CA LEU A 6 -5.29 19.59 3.18
C LEU A 6 -5.55 18.09 3.33
N SER A 7 -4.59 17.35 3.89
CA SER A 7 -4.77 15.92 4.17
C SER A 7 -5.90 15.69 5.17
N GLY A 8 -5.91 16.44 6.29
CA GLY A 8 -6.95 16.34 7.32
C GLY A 8 -8.36 16.59 6.78
N LEU A 9 -8.56 17.75 6.15
CA LEU A 9 -9.86 18.11 5.59
C LEU A 9 -10.30 17.12 4.50
N GLY A 10 -9.36 16.69 3.66
CA GLY A 10 -9.61 15.78 2.55
C GLY A 10 -10.09 14.40 3.02
N PHE A 11 -9.35 13.73 3.91
CA PHE A 11 -9.73 12.39 4.34
C PHE A 11 -10.99 12.41 5.21
N GLU A 12 -11.14 13.40 6.10
CA GLU A 12 -12.28 13.45 7.02
C GLU A 12 -13.59 13.84 6.30
N SER A 13 -13.50 14.66 5.25
CA SER A 13 -14.68 15.17 4.53
C SER A 13 -15.06 14.36 3.28
N VAL A 14 -14.19 13.46 2.80
CA VAL A 14 -14.45 12.64 1.59
C VAL A 14 -14.40 11.14 1.89
N GLY A 15 -13.47 10.69 2.74
CA GLY A 15 -13.38 9.31 3.20
C GLY A 15 -12.03 8.64 2.94
N LEU A 16 -11.88 7.46 3.55
CA LEU A 16 -10.77 6.55 3.36
C LEU A 16 -11.21 5.34 2.51
N ALA A 17 -10.26 4.71 1.84
CA ALA A 17 -10.49 3.57 0.94
C ALA A 17 -9.50 2.43 1.25
N ALA A 18 -9.05 1.70 0.22
CA ALA A 18 -8.17 0.55 0.39
C ALA A 18 -6.83 0.87 1.07
N ALA A 19 -6.19 2.00 0.78
CA ALA A 19 -4.84 2.30 1.26
C ALA A 19 -4.71 2.28 2.79
N HIS A 20 -5.71 2.81 3.51
CA HIS A 20 -5.68 2.81 4.99
C HIS A 20 -6.07 1.46 5.59
N ALA A 21 -7.00 0.73 4.97
CA ALA A 21 -7.31 -0.63 5.38
C ALA A 21 -6.10 -1.56 5.20
N ILE A 22 -5.35 -1.40 4.11
CA ILE A 22 -4.10 -2.15 3.85
C ILE A 22 -3.01 -1.75 4.86
N HIS A 23 -2.89 -0.45 5.19
CA HIS A 23 -2.04 0.00 6.30
C HIS A 23 -2.39 -0.74 7.59
N ASN A 24 -3.67 -0.84 7.94
CA ASN A 24 -4.13 -1.54 9.14
C ASN A 24 -3.77 -3.03 9.06
N GLY A 25 -3.95 -3.64 7.89
CA GLY A 25 -3.53 -5.01 7.60
C GLY A 25 -2.05 -5.24 7.92
N PHE A 26 -1.13 -4.35 7.54
CA PHE A 26 0.30 -4.52 7.84
C PHE A 26 0.62 -4.56 9.34
N THR A 27 -0.24 -3.99 10.19
CA THR A 27 -0.02 -3.97 11.64
C THR A 27 -0.21 -5.35 12.29
N VAL A 28 -0.82 -6.32 11.60
CA VAL A 28 -0.92 -7.71 12.09
C VAL A 28 0.44 -8.41 12.10
N LEU A 29 1.39 -7.93 11.30
CA LEU A 29 2.79 -8.38 11.27
C LEU A 29 3.67 -7.45 12.12
N HIS A 30 3.19 -7.08 13.31
CA HIS A 30 3.79 -6.08 14.20
C HIS A 30 5.31 -6.26 14.36
N ASP A 31 5.78 -7.50 14.59
CA ASP A 31 7.19 -7.79 14.82
C ASP A 31 8.09 -7.37 13.63
N LYS A 32 7.54 -7.34 12.40
CA LYS A 32 8.25 -6.93 11.19
C LYS A 32 8.04 -5.45 10.84
N THR A 33 6.89 -4.87 11.16
CA THR A 33 6.45 -3.54 10.65
C THR A 33 6.33 -2.44 11.71
N HIS A 34 6.64 -2.71 12.98
CA HIS A 34 6.46 -1.74 14.08
C HIS A 34 7.40 -0.52 14.00
N ASP A 35 8.62 -0.70 13.47
CA ASP A 35 9.59 0.39 13.32
C ASP A 35 9.22 1.39 12.20
N LEU A 36 8.23 1.03 11.36
CA LEU A 36 7.73 1.89 10.30
C LEU A 36 6.69 2.87 10.82
N MET A 37 6.85 4.12 10.43
CA MET A 37 5.90 5.19 10.68
C MET A 37 4.59 4.96 9.91
N HIS A 38 3.51 5.56 10.39
CA HIS A 38 2.18 5.46 9.76
C HIS A 38 2.23 5.84 8.26
N GLY A 39 2.82 6.99 7.94
CA GLY A 39 2.92 7.49 6.57
C GLY A 39 3.74 6.59 5.63
N GLU A 40 4.72 5.86 6.15
CA GLU A 40 5.54 4.92 5.37
C GLU A 40 4.69 3.72 4.93
N LYS A 41 3.93 3.15 5.86
CA LYS A 41 2.98 2.05 5.57
C LYS A 41 1.84 2.50 4.65
N VAL A 42 1.30 3.71 4.86
CA VAL A 42 0.27 4.28 3.98
C VAL A 42 0.80 4.51 2.56
N ALA A 43 2.04 4.98 2.40
CA ALA A 43 2.62 5.22 1.08
C ALA A 43 2.65 3.96 0.21
N PHE A 44 3.04 2.82 0.79
CA PHE A 44 2.97 1.54 0.08
C PHE A 44 1.52 1.06 -0.08
N GLY A 45 0.67 1.21 0.94
CA GLY A 45 -0.77 0.90 0.84
C GLY A 45 -1.47 1.64 -0.31
N THR A 46 -1.08 2.88 -0.61
CA THR A 46 -1.57 3.63 -1.78
C THR A 46 -1.12 3.00 -3.09
N LEU A 47 0.12 2.52 -3.19
CA LEU A 47 0.59 1.81 -4.38
C LEU A 47 -0.21 0.51 -4.61
N VAL A 48 -0.52 -0.22 -3.54
CA VAL A 48 -1.38 -1.41 -3.59
C VAL A 48 -2.80 -1.05 -4.04
N GLN A 49 -3.37 0.05 -3.55
CA GLN A 49 -4.66 0.55 -4.01
C GLN A 49 -4.65 0.89 -5.52
N MET A 50 -3.60 1.55 -6.02
CA MET A 50 -3.48 1.84 -7.45
C MET A 50 -3.40 0.56 -8.29
N ALA A 51 -2.75 -0.50 -7.78
CA ALA A 51 -2.73 -1.80 -8.42
C ALA A 51 -4.12 -2.46 -8.44
N LEU A 52 -4.90 -2.40 -7.34
CA LEU A 52 -6.29 -2.85 -7.30
C LEU A 52 -7.17 -2.12 -8.32
N GLU A 53 -6.97 -0.81 -8.46
CA GLU A 53 -7.70 0.05 -9.40
C GLU A 53 -7.22 -0.10 -10.86
N SER A 54 -6.24 -0.98 -11.12
CA SER A 54 -5.71 -1.27 -12.46
C SER A 54 -5.16 -0.02 -13.18
N TRP A 55 -4.45 0.85 -12.44
CA TRP A 55 -3.77 2.01 -13.02
C TRP A 55 -2.73 1.60 -14.06
N THR A 56 -2.40 2.51 -14.98
CA THR A 56 -1.39 2.23 -15.99
C THR A 56 0.00 2.13 -15.37
N THR A 57 0.89 1.37 -16.02
CA THR A 57 2.29 1.25 -15.58
C THR A 57 3.00 2.62 -15.52
N GLU A 58 2.66 3.55 -16.42
CA GLU A 58 3.21 4.90 -16.41
C GLU A 58 2.82 5.65 -15.13
N GLU A 59 1.55 5.61 -14.72
CA GLU A 59 1.09 6.28 -13.52
C GLU A 59 1.66 5.64 -12.24
N LEU A 60 1.70 4.30 -12.19
CA LEU A 60 2.35 3.56 -11.10
C LEU A 60 3.82 3.98 -10.97
N TYR A 61 4.56 4.02 -12.08
CA TYR A 61 5.97 4.43 -12.09
C TYR A 61 6.17 5.89 -11.68
N ASN A 62 5.26 6.79 -12.07
CA ASN A 62 5.30 8.18 -11.62
C ASN A 62 5.13 8.30 -10.10
N TYR A 63 4.21 7.53 -9.51
CA TYR A 63 4.03 7.46 -8.06
C TYR A 63 5.25 6.84 -7.36
N ILE A 64 5.76 5.72 -7.87
CA ILE A 64 6.97 5.05 -7.34
C ILE A 64 8.18 6.01 -7.35
N ASP A 65 8.43 6.70 -8.47
CA ASP A 65 9.53 7.68 -8.58
C ASP A 65 9.39 8.81 -7.56
N PHE A 66 8.17 9.29 -7.35
CA PHE A 66 7.88 10.31 -6.35
C PHE A 66 8.18 9.82 -4.94
N CYS A 67 7.71 8.63 -4.56
CA CYS A 67 8.00 8.02 -3.26
C CYS A 67 9.51 7.83 -3.04
N ILE A 68 10.23 7.30 -4.04
CA ILE A 68 11.70 7.11 -3.97
C ILE A 68 12.42 8.45 -3.75
N LYS A 69 12.04 9.51 -4.45
CA LYS A 69 12.64 10.85 -4.28
C LYS A 69 12.43 11.43 -2.87
N LEU A 70 11.37 11.03 -2.19
CA LEU A 70 11.06 11.42 -0.81
C LEU A 70 11.63 10.47 0.24
N GLY A 71 12.27 9.38 -0.17
CA GLY A 71 12.78 8.34 0.73
C GLY A 71 11.67 7.47 1.35
N LEU A 72 10.49 7.40 0.73
CA LEU A 72 9.39 6.56 1.19
C LEU A 72 9.55 5.12 0.65
N PRO A 73 9.08 4.11 1.42
CA PRO A 73 9.15 2.72 0.99
C PRO A 73 8.23 2.45 -0.20
N THR A 74 8.70 1.63 -1.12
CA THR A 74 7.98 1.25 -2.36
C THR A 74 7.97 -0.24 -2.62
N THR A 75 8.79 -1.03 -1.92
CA THR A 75 8.82 -2.50 -2.01
C THR A 75 8.52 -3.13 -0.65
N LEU A 76 8.15 -4.42 -0.65
CA LEU A 76 8.04 -5.22 0.56
C LEU A 76 9.38 -5.29 1.30
N GLU A 77 10.50 -5.33 0.57
CA GLU A 77 11.83 -5.24 1.17
C GLU A 77 12.02 -3.94 1.97
N ASP A 78 11.59 -2.79 1.44
CA ASP A 78 11.66 -1.51 2.16
C ASP A 78 10.77 -1.49 3.42
N LEU A 79 9.75 -2.36 3.48
CA LEU A 79 8.86 -2.53 4.62
C LEU A 79 9.32 -3.61 5.61
N ASN A 80 10.54 -4.15 5.47
CA ASN A 80 11.03 -5.31 6.24
C ASN A 80 10.19 -6.59 6.04
N LEU A 81 9.51 -6.71 4.88
CA LEU A 81 8.66 -7.83 4.49
C LEU A 81 9.19 -8.58 3.26
N GLY A 82 10.44 -8.36 2.85
CA GLY A 82 11.04 -9.01 1.68
C GLY A 82 11.12 -10.54 1.77
N ASP A 83 11.07 -11.09 2.99
CA ASP A 83 11.04 -12.54 3.26
C ASP A 83 9.66 -13.03 3.74
N ALA A 84 8.64 -12.17 3.69
CA ALA A 84 7.31 -12.51 4.20
C ALA A 84 6.72 -13.69 3.43
N SER A 85 6.17 -14.66 4.16
CA SER A 85 5.55 -15.82 3.54
C SER A 85 4.23 -15.45 2.88
N LYS A 86 3.76 -16.29 1.95
CA LYS A 86 2.43 -16.14 1.35
C LYS A 86 1.34 -16.09 2.42
N GLU A 87 1.43 -16.93 3.44
CA GLU A 87 0.49 -16.98 4.56
C GLU A 87 0.53 -15.71 5.40
N GLU A 88 1.70 -15.11 5.62
CA GLU A 88 1.83 -13.83 6.32
C GLU A 88 1.17 -12.69 5.54
N LEU A 89 1.44 -12.60 4.23
CA LEU A 89 0.83 -11.59 3.37
C LEU A 89 -0.68 -11.81 3.16
N MET A 90 -1.13 -13.07 3.18
CA MET A 90 -2.56 -13.37 3.16
C MET A 90 -3.26 -12.89 4.44
N LYS A 91 -2.64 -13.03 5.62
CA LYS A 91 -3.20 -12.47 6.87
C LYS A 91 -3.34 -10.95 6.80
N VAL A 92 -2.37 -10.26 6.18
CA VAL A 92 -2.46 -8.81 5.93
C VAL A 92 -3.68 -8.49 5.07
N ALA A 93 -3.87 -9.25 3.98
CA ALA A 93 -4.99 -9.06 3.07
C ALA A 93 -6.35 -9.37 3.73
N GLU A 94 -6.45 -10.44 4.50
CA GLU A 94 -7.65 -10.80 5.28
C GLU A 94 -7.98 -9.71 6.30
N ALA A 95 -6.97 -9.20 7.01
CA ALA A 95 -7.14 -8.11 7.98
C ALA A 95 -7.63 -6.82 7.31
N ALA A 96 -7.09 -6.47 6.14
CA ALA A 96 -7.53 -5.31 5.37
C ALA A 96 -8.99 -5.42 4.88
N CYS A 97 -9.52 -6.65 4.77
CA CYS A 97 -10.88 -6.94 4.31
C CYS A 97 -11.88 -7.21 5.45
N GLN A 98 -11.50 -7.04 6.72
CA GLN A 98 -12.40 -7.27 7.85
C GLN A 98 -13.65 -6.39 7.81
N ASP A 99 -14.74 -6.88 8.40
CA ASP A 99 -15.97 -6.11 8.54
C ASP A 99 -15.69 -4.78 9.28
N GLY A 100 -16.09 -3.67 8.67
CA GLY A 100 -15.89 -2.33 9.22
C GLY A 100 -14.61 -1.62 8.74
N GLU A 101 -13.76 -2.28 7.95
CA GLU A 101 -12.60 -1.62 7.32
C GLU A 101 -13.00 -0.68 6.18
N THR A 102 -12.13 0.29 5.89
CA THR A 102 -12.40 1.33 4.90
C THR A 102 -12.31 0.84 3.45
N ILE A 103 -11.79 -0.36 3.23
CA ILE A 103 -11.69 -0.97 1.90
C ILE A 103 -13.06 -1.17 1.25
N HIS A 104 -14.12 -1.31 2.06
CA HIS A 104 -15.49 -1.49 1.60
C HIS A 104 -16.11 -0.22 0.99
N ASN A 105 -15.42 0.92 1.08
CA ASN A 105 -15.80 2.15 0.37
C ASN A 105 -15.36 2.15 -1.10
N MET A 106 -14.60 1.16 -1.55
CA MET A 106 -14.19 1.02 -2.95
C MET A 106 -15.43 0.80 -3.85
N PRO A 107 -15.43 1.31 -5.10
CA PRO A 107 -16.61 1.26 -5.97
C PRO A 107 -16.83 -0.13 -6.62
N PHE A 108 -16.17 -1.17 -6.11
CA PHE A 108 -16.26 -2.56 -6.55
C PHE A 108 -15.97 -3.49 -5.38
N GLU A 109 -16.44 -4.74 -5.47
CA GLU A 109 -16.18 -5.75 -4.45
C GLU A 109 -14.69 -6.11 -4.40
N ILE A 110 -14.16 -6.18 -3.19
CA ILE A 110 -12.77 -6.53 -2.91
C ILE A 110 -12.74 -7.84 -2.13
N SER A 111 -11.90 -8.79 -2.55
CA SER A 111 -11.60 -9.99 -1.77
C SER A 111 -10.17 -9.96 -1.20
N PRO A 112 -9.88 -10.71 -0.12
CA PRO A 112 -8.51 -10.88 0.37
C PRO A 112 -7.53 -11.34 -0.70
N GLU A 113 -7.94 -12.22 -1.61
CA GLU A 113 -7.09 -12.68 -2.71
C GLU A 113 -6.72 -11.53 -3.67
N MET A 114 -7.66 -10.64 -3.98
CA MET A 114 -7.38 -9.45 -4.79
C MET A 114 -6.37 -8.53 -4.09
N VAL A 115 -6.51 -8.32 -2.78
CA VAL A 115 -5.57 -7.50 -2.00
C VAL A 115 -4.19 -8.15 -1.97
N PHE A 116 -4.11 -9.46 -1.73
CA PHE A 116 -2.86 -10.22 -1.77
C PHE A 116 -2.18 -10.08 -3.15
N ASP A 117 -2.91 -10.32 -4.24
CA ASP A 117 -2.35 -10.21 -5.60
C ASP A 117 -1.89 -8.78 -5.90
N ALA A 118 -2.62 -7.76 -5.43
CA ALA A 118 -2.24 -6.37 -5.56
C ALA A 118 -0.99 -5.99 -4.75
N ILE A 119 -0.80 -6.58 -3.56
CA ILE A 119 0.44 -6.41 -2.76
C ILE A 119 1.64 -6.93 -3.55
N ILE A 120 1.51 -8.13 -4.13
CA ILE A 120 2.57 -8.74 -4.94
C ILE A 120 2.82 -7.91 -6.22
N ALA A 121 1.77 -7.45 -6.88
CA ALA A 121 1.89 -6.62 -8.08
C ALA A 121 2.59 -5.29 -7.79
N ALA A 122 2.22 -4.60 -6.70
CA ALA A 122 2.84 -3.36 -6.26
C ALA A 122 4.36 -3.52 -6.04
N ASP A 123 4.75 -4.57 -5.30
CA ASP A 123 6.16 -4.89 -5.07
C ASP A 123 6.92 -5.18 -6.38
N ALA A 124 6.31 -5.95 -7.28
CA ALA A 124 6.90 -6.28 -8.58
C ALA A 124 7.12 -5.03 -9.46
N TYR A 125 6.13 -4.13 -9.53
CA TYR A 125 6.25 -2.88 -10.29
C TYR A 125 7.36 -1.98 -9.73
N ALA A 126 7.44 -1.85 -8.41
CA ALA A 126 8.48 -1.03 -7.77
C ALA A 126 9.87 -1.64 -7.95
N THR A 127 10.01 -2.96 -7.81
CA THR A 127 11.27 -3.67 -8.04
C THR A 127 11.74 -3.54 -9.49
N GLU A 128 10.83 -3.71 -10.46
CA GLU A 128 11.12 -3.51 -11.87
C GLU A 128 11.58 -2.08 -12.16
N TYR A 129 10.90 -1.08 -11.58
CA TYR A 129 11.25 0.33 -11.72
C TYR A 129 12.66 0.64 -11.19
N LYS A 130 12.95 0.19 -9.96
CA LYS A 130 14.28 0.32 -9.33
C LYS A 130 15.36 -0.32 -10.20
N PHE A 131 15.10 -1.51 -10.75
CA PHE A 131 16.05 -2.19 -11.64
C PHE A 131 16.30 -1.43 -12.95
N LYS A 132 15.26 -0.85 -13.57
CA LYS A 132 15.39 -0.04 -14.79
C LYS A 132 16.20 1.24 -14.56
N LYS A 133 16.13 1.86 -13.39
CA LYS A 133 16.89 3.07 -13.02
C LYS A 133 18.37 2.82 -12.75
N LEU A 134 18.76 1.59 -12.41
CA LEU A 134 20.16 1.19 -12.16
C LEU A 134 20.94 0.87 -13.44
N LYS A 135 20.26 0.80 -14.58
CA LYS A 135 20.87 0.61 -15.91
C LYS A 135 21.03 1.95 -16.63
#